data_AF-A0AAD6KZZ8-F1
#
_entry.id   AF-A0AAD6KZZ8-F1
#
_cell.length_a   1.000
_cell.length_b   1.000
_cell.length_c   1.000
_cell.angle_alpha   90.00
_cell.angle_beta   90.00
_cell.angle_gamma   90.00
#
_symmetry.space_group_name_H-M   'P 1'
#
loop_
_entity.id
_entity.type
_entity.pdbx_description
1 polymer ?
#
loop_
_entity_poly.entity_id
_entity_poly.type
_entity_poly.pdbx_seq_one_letter_code
_entity_poly.pdbx_strand_id
1 'polypeptide(L)' 'MEDILLEMDRILRPEGAVIFRDEVDVLIKVRKMVGQMRWHTKMVDHEDGPLVPEKVLVAVKQYWVAGGNSTSTQ' A
#
# COMPACT_ATOMS: atom_id res chain seq x y z
N MET A 1 11.05 5.83 -9.05
CA MET A 1 9.80 5.61 -8.27
C MET A 1 10.01 4.49 -7.26
N GLU A 2 10.61 3.36 -7.66
CA GLU A 2 10.99 2.29 -6.73
C GLU A 2 11.84 2.79 -5.55
N ASP A 3 12.88 3.60 -5.80
CA ASP A 3 13.75 4.12 -4.72
C ASP A 3 12.97 4.86 -3.63
N ILE A 4 11.98 5.67 -4.02
CA ILE A 4 11.13 6.41 -3.07
C ILE A 4 10.29 5.44 -2.24
N LEU A 5 9.68 4.43 -2.87
CA LEU A 5 8.87 3.44 -2.14
C LEU A 5 9.72 2.59 -1.20
N LEU A 6 10.98 2.31 -1.56
CA LEU A 6 11.93 1.63 -0.69
C LEU A 6 12.33 2.50 0.52
N GLU A 7 12.57 3.81 0.32
CA GLU A 7 12.81 4.73 1.43
C GLU A 7 11.58 4.86 2.33
N MET A 8 10.36 4.89 1.76
CA MET A 8 9.12 4.85 2.52
C MET A 8 9.00 3.55 3.33
N ASP A 9 9.35 2.39 2.76
CA ASP A 9 9.35 1.12 3.50
C ASP A 9 10.33 1.12 4.67
N ARG A 10 11.51 1.71 4.51
CA ARG A 10 12.48 1.85 5.60
C ARG A 10 11.97 2.76 6.73
N ILE A 11 11.22 3.80 6.41
CA ILE A 11 10.67 4.76 7.38
C ILE A 11 9.43 4.19 8.09
N LEU A 12 8.55 3.51 7.36
CA LEU A 12 7.30 2.99 7.92
C LEU A 12 7.54 1.86 8.90
N ARG A 13 7.00 2.05 10.10
CA ARG A 13 6.86 0.99 11.09
C ARG A 13 5.74 0.03 10.66
N PRO A 14 5.74 -1.22 11.15
CA PRO A 14 4.59 -2.10 11.00
C PRO A 14 3.29 -1.44 11.45
N GLU A 15 2.21 -1.74 10.73
CA GLU A 15 0.87 -1.10 10.82
C GLU A 15 0.86 0.40 10.47
N GLY A 16 2.00 0.97 10.06
CA GLY A 16 2.08 2.31 9.50
C GLY A 16 1.38 2.40 8.15
N ALA A 17 0.71 3.52 7.92
CA ALA A 17 -0.03 3.78 6.69
C ALA A 17 0.57 4.94 5.89
N VAL A 18 0.47 4.84 4.56
CA VAL A 18 0.74 5.93 3.61
C VAL A 18 -0.47 6.12 2.73
N ILE A 19 -0.75 7.36 2.40
CA ILE A 19 -1.83 7.75 1.51
C ILE A 19 -1.19 8.38 0.26
N PHE A 20 -1.46 7.78 -0.89
CA PHE A 20 -1.09 8.34 -2.19
C PHE A 20 -2.34 8.95 -2.83
N ARG A 21 -2.24 10.19 -3.32
CA ARG A 21 -3.28 10.84 -4.12
C ARG A 21 -2.64 11.26 -5.44
N ASP A 22 -3.13 10.68 -6.54
CA ASP A 22 -2.59 10.90 -7.87
C ASP A 22 -3.58 10.37 -8.91
N GLU A 23 -3.26 10.54 -10.19
CA GLU A 23 -3.97 9.92 -11.29
C GLU A 23 -3.99 8.38 -11.16
N VAL A 24 -5.10 7.78 -11.58
CA VAL A 24 -5.33 6.33 -11.47
C VAL A 24 -4.19 5.50 -12.08
N ASP A 25 -3.61 5.94 -13.19
CA ASP A 25 -2.52 5.23 -13.88
C ASP A 25 -1.23 5.17 -13.05
N VAL A 26 -0.95 6.23 -12.29
CA VAL A 26 0.20 6.27 -11.36
C VAL A 26 -0.09 5.36 -10.17
N LEU A 27 -1.29 5.45 -9.59
CA LEU A 27 -1.65 4.62 -8.43
C LEU A 27 -1.70 3.13 -8.74
N ILE A 28 -2.06 2.74 -9.97
CA ILE A 28 -1.98 1.34 -10.42
C ILE A 28 -0.53 0.82 -10.38
N LYS A 29 0.44 1.65 -10.81
CA LYS A 29 1.87 1.31 -10.76
C LYS A 29 2.35 1.19 -9.31
N VAL A 30 2.00 2.16 -8.46
CA VAL A 30 2.33 2.14 -7.03
C VAL A 30 1.75 0.90 -6.35
N ARG A 31 0.45 0.61 -6.57
CA ARG A 31 -0.24 -0.56 -6.02
C ARG A 31 0.47 -1.87 -6.37
N LYS A 32 0.93 -2.01 -7.62
CA LYS A 32 1.67 -3.20 -8.07
C LYS A 32 2.99 -3.36 -7.29
N MET A 33 3.75 -2.28 -7.11
CA MET A 33 5.03 -2.31 -6.39
C MET A 33 4.83 -2.59 -4.89
N VAL A 34 3.96 -1.84 -4.20
CA VAL A 34 3.74 -2.01 -2.75
C VAL A 34 3.08 -3.36 -2.42
N GLY A 35 2.32 -3.93 -3.36
CA GLY A 35 1.80 -5.29 -3.22
C GLY A 35 2.91 -6.35 -3.16
N GLN A 36 3.99 -6.18 -3.94
CA GLN A 36 5.16 -7.06 -3.85
C GLN A 36 5.94 -6.87 -2.53
N MET A 37 5.85 -5.68 -1.93
CA MET A 37 6.39 -5.39 -0.60
C MET A 37 5.47 -5.86 0.56
N ARG A 38 4.40 -6.59 0.25
CA ARG A 38 3.42 -7.13 1.22
C ARG A 38 2.63 -6.06 1.98
N TRP A 39 2.49 -4.87 1.40
CA TRP A 39 1.59 -3.87 1.97
C TRP A 39 0.14 -4.19 1.57
N HIS A 40 -0.79 -3.96 2.48
CA HIS A 40 -2.21 -4.06 2.19
C HIS A 40 -2.69 -2.74 1.57
N THR A 41 -3.46 -2.79 0.49
CA THR A 41 -3.88 -1.58 -0.24
C THR A 41 -5.38 -1.50 -0.44
N LYS A 42 -5.95 -0.31 -0.30
CA LYS A 42 -7.33 0.01 -0.67
C LYS A 42 -7.35 1.28 -1.51
N MET A 43 -7.97 1.22 -2.69
CA MET A 43 -8.21 2.39 -3.54
C MET A 43 -9.62 2.90 -3.30
N VAL A 44 -9.77 4.22 -3.23
CA VAL A 44 -11.06 4.91 -3.06
C VAL A 44 -11.16 6.06 -4.07
N ASP A 45 -12.40 6.44 -4.36
CA ASP A 45 -12.70 7.56 -5.28
C ASP A 45 -12.24 8.90 -4.71
N HIS A 46 -12.10 9.89 -5.60
CA HIS A 46 -11.86 11.26 -5.20
C HIS A 46 -13.03 11.81 -4.37
N GLU A 47 -12.75 12.81 -3.54
CA GLU A 47 -13.75 13.47 -2.69
C GLU A 47 -14.85 14.15 -3.51
N ASP A 48 -14.49 14.63 -4.71
CA ASP A 48 -15.44 15.21 -5.68
C ASP A 48 -16.18 14.17 -6.53
N GLY A 49 -15.94 12.87 -6.29
CA GLY A 49 -16.70 11.76 -6.87
C GLY A 49 -15.92 10.82 -7.80
N PRO A 50 -16.61 9.79 -8.34
CA PRO A 50 -15.97 8.69 -9.08
C PRO A 50 -15.49 9.06 -10.49
N LEU A 51 -15.99 10.16 -11.06
CA LEU A 51 -15.63 10.60 -12.41
C LEU A 51 -14.32 11.40 -12.46
N VAL A 52 -13.75 11.75 -11.31
CA VAL A 52 -12.44 12.40 -11.25
C VAL A 52 -11.35 11.36 -11.52
N PRO A 53 -10.38 11.66 -12.41
CA PRO A 53 -9.31 10.73 -12.76
C PRO A 53 -8.30 10.51 -11.63
N GLU A 54 -8.14 11.50 -10.75
CA GLU A 54 -7.42 11.35 -9.49
C GLU A 54 -8.16 10.41 -8.54
N LYS A 55 -7.41 9.59 -7.83
CA LYS A 55 -7.92 8.66 -6.83
C LYS A 55 -7.06 8.73 -5.58
N VAL A 56 -7.50 8.06 -4.53
CA VAL A 56 -6.72 7.92 -3.29
C VAL A 56 -6.42 6.45 -3.07
N LEU A 57 -5.14 6.12 -2.87
CA LEU A 57 -4.67 4.79 -2.51
C LEU A 57 -4.15 4.84 -1.08
N VAL A 58 -4.83 4.14 -0.19
CA VAL A 58 -4.36 3.90 1.18
C VAL A 58 -3.58 2.60 1.19
N ALA A 59 -2.34 2.63 1.66
CA ALA A 59 -1.47 1.47 1.76
C ALA A 59 -0.95 1.31 3.20
N VAL A 60 -1.06 0.11 3.77
CA VAL A 60 -0.69 -0.21 5.15
C VAL A 60 0.39 -1.27 5.16
N LYS A 61 1.55 -0.94 5.74
CA LYS A 61 2.66 -1.89 5.90
C LYS A 61 2.29 -2.94 6.95
N GLN A 62 2.13 -4.18 6.52
CA GLN A 62 1.75 -5.26 7.43
C GLN A 62 2.91 -5.62 8.35
N TYR A 63 2.63 -5.97 9.60
CA TYR A 63 3.60 -6.68 10.42
C TYR A 63 3.86 -8.07 9.82
N TRP A 64 5.13 -8.37 9.53
CA TRP A 64 5.51 -9.68 9.03
C TRP A 64 6.82 -10.14 9.68
N VAL A 65 6.83 -11.41 10.10
CA VAL A 65 8.02 -12.11 10.61
C VAL A 65 8.36 -13.24 9.65
N ALA A 66 9.64 -13.41 9.36
CA ALA A 66 10.11 -14.56 8.58
C ALA A 66 10.02 -15.81 9.46
N GLY A 67 8.96 -16.61 9.27
CA GLY A 67 8.77 -17.89 9.97
C GLY A 67 7.57 -17.95 10.91
N GLY A 68 6.37 -17.61 10.43
CA GLY A 68 5.14 -17.86 11.17
C GLY A 68 5.00 -19.35 11.48
N ASN A 69 5.14 -19.72 12.75
CA ASN A 69 4.88 -21.08 13.21
C ASN A 69 3.38 -21.34 12.97
N SER A 70 3.06 -22.22 12.03
CA SER A 70 1.71 -22.71 11.83
C SER A 70 1.35 -23.65 12.97
N THR A 71 1.07 -23.11 14.15
CA THR A 71 0.31 -23.85 15.16
C THR A 71 -1.14 -23.86 14.70
N SER A 72 -1.47 -24.84 13.85
CA SER A 72 -2.84 -25.28 13.65
C SER A 72 -3.36 -25.78 15.00
N THR A 73 -4.18 -24.97 15.67
CA THR A 73 -4.98 -25.45 16.79
C THR A 73 -6.03 -26.40 16.21
N GLN A 74 -5.90 -27.68 16.55
CA GLN A 74 -6.95 -28.69 16.40
C GLN A 74 -8.11 -28.40 17.34
#